data_AF-A0A0G3UT43-F1
#
_entry.id   AF-A0A0G3UT43-F1
#
_cell.length_a   1.000
_cell.length_b   1.000
_cell.length_c   1.000
_cell.angle_alpha   90.00
_cell.angle_beta   90.00
_cell.angle_gamma   90.00
#
_symmetry.space_group_name_H-M   'P 1'
#
loop_
_entity.id
_entity.type
_entity.pdbx_description
1 polymer ?
#
loop_
_entity_poly.entity_id
_entity_poly.type
_entity_poly.pdbx_seq_one_letter_code
_entity_poly.pdbx_strand_id
1 'polypeptide(L)'
;MKEWNGEGSDSGRSQAEAFKSKEVLENIASGQFQGPGSTLDSGEEFSMEKIVTIPKGTRYETLDAVLQFAILRQDRGKLDDKFYSSRRSWVQSEGRYYCQPDVCGKHVIYHGRVRYNNNLINVTRKPRYVATFWSPEEEPQVFISSFNFKKRKTSEPIYGIYEALDENEVEKEADRYGLSWVSVNSEVSVKGLLKQAQH
;
A
#
# COMPACT_ATOMS: atom_id res chain seq x y z
N MET A 1 20.22 -31.10 2.37
CA MET A 1 19.77 -31.00 3.77
C MET A 1 18.85 -29.79 3.83
N LYS A 2 17.57 -29.96 4.17
CA LYS A 2 16.63 -28.83 4.28
C LYS A 2 16.82 -28.16 5.63
N GLU A 3 17.22 -26.89 5.62
CA GLU A 3 17.42 -26.08 6.82
C GLU A 3 16.08 -25.53 7.33
N TRP A 4 15.95 -25.52 8.66
CA TRP A 4 14.76 -25.10 9.38
C TRP A 4 14.79 -23.57 9.54
N ASN A 5 13.85 -22.85 8.92
CA ASN A 5 13.72 -21.39 9.05
C ASN A 5 12.51 -21.06 9.94
N GLY A 6 12.57 -21.45 11.20
CA GLY A 6 11.51 -21.21 12.17
C GLY A 6 11.95 -20.21 13.22
N GLU A 7 11.63 -18.92 13.01
CA GLU A 7 11.32 -17.95 14.06
C GLU A 7 10.91 -16.62 13.41
N GLY A 8 9.63 -16.51 13.06
CA GLY A 8 9.00 -15.26 12.66
C GLY A 8 7.59 -15.25 13.23
N SER A 9 7.27 -14.23 14.04
CA SER A 9 6.05 -14.09 14.84
C SER A 9 4.81 -13.77 14.00
N ASP A 10 4.53 -14.56 12.97
CA ASP A 10 3.37 -14.40 12.11
C ASP A 10 2.50 -15.66 12.22
N SER A 11 1.39 -15.53 12.95
CA SER A 11 0.53 -16.62 13.43
C SER A 11 -0.34 -17.28 12.34
N GLY A 12 0.21 -17.45 11.13
CA GLY A 12 -0.52 -18.03 9.99
C GLY A 12 0.28 -18.94 9.05
N ARG A 13 1.61 -19.05 9.18
CA ARG A 13 2.40 -19.87 8.25
C ARG A 13 2.25 -21.37 8.58
N SER A 14 1.70 -22.13 7.64
CA SER A 14 1.56 -23.58 7.77
C SER A 14 2.93 -24.27 7.89
N GLN A 15 3.02 -25.39 8.63
CA GLN A 15 4.26 -26.17 8.76
C GLN A 15 4.84 -26.64 7.40
N ALA A 16 4.04 -26.60 6.32
CA ALA A 16 4.48 -26.90 4.97
C ALA A 16 5.47 -25.85 4.41
N GLU A 17 5.39 -24.59 4.87
CA GLU A 17 6.33 -23.53 4.46
C GLU A 17 7.72 -23.69 5.09
N ALA A 18 7.84 -24.43 6.20
CA ALA A 18 9.11 -24.66 6.89
C ALA A 18 10.13 -25.46 6.06
N PHE A 19 9.70 -26.08 4.96
CA PHE A 19 10.55 -26.88 4.05
C PHE A 19 10.70 -26.28 2.65
N LYS A 20 10.21 -25.04 2.42
CA LYS A 20 10.41 -24.31 1.16
C LYS A 20 11.88 -23.87 1.10
N SER A 21 12.56 -24.17 0.00
CA SER A 21 13.88 -23.58 -0.28
C SER A 21 13.75 -22.06 -0.33
N LYS A 22 14.82 -21.33 0.01
CA LYS A 22 14.84 -19.86 -0.04
C LYS A 22 14.46 -19.39 -1.45
N GLU A 23 13.26 -18.84 -1.59
CA GLU A 23 12.76 -18.31 -2.85
C GLU A 23 13.39 -16.96 -3.11
N VAL A 24 13.84 -16.75 -4.35
CA VAL A 24 14.26 -15.42 -4.82
C VAL A 24 13.07 -14.86 -5.58
N LEU A 25 12.37 -13.92 -4.95
CA LEU A 25 11.28 -13.20 -5.58
C LEU A 25 11.86 -12.05 -6.41
N GLU A 26 11.40 -11.93 -7.65
CA GLU A 26 11.73 -10.82 -8.53
C GLU A 26 10.43 -10.17 -9.00
N ASN A 27 10.29 -8.87 -8.73
CA ASN A 27 9.13 -8.11 -9.19
C ASN A 27 9.29 -7.82 -10.69
N ILE A 28 8.52 -8.54 -11.52
CA ILE A 28 8.52 -8.36 -12.97
C ILE A 28 7.55 -7.27 -13.44
N ALA A 29 6.54 -6.94 -12.63
CA ALA A 29 5.53 -5.94 -12.93
C ALA A 29 4.75 -5.54 -11.66
N SER A 30 4.62 -4.24 -11.42
CA SER A 30 3.77 -3.69 -10.37
C SER A 30 3.03 -2.45 -10.86
N GLY A 31 1.91 -2.14 -10.21
CA GLY A 31 1.07 -1.03 -10.60
C GLY A 31 -0.07 -0.79 -9.63
N GLN A 32 -0.77 0.33 -9.81
CA GLN A 32 -1.98 0.64 -9.08
C GLN A 32 -3.19 0.04 -9.81
N PHE A 33 -3.98 -0.74 -9.09
CA PHE A 33 -5.23 -1.33 -9.60
C PHE A 33 -6.35 -0.30 -9.61
N GLN A 34 -6.61 0.33 -8.46
CA GLN A 34 -7.47 1.51 -8.34
C GLN A 34 -6.64 2.61 -7.68
N GLY A 35 -6.65 3.82 -8.24
CA GLY A 35 -5.99 4.95 -7.59
C GLY A 35 -6.61 5.20 -6.20
N PRO A 36 -5.83 5.67 -5.21
CA PRO A 36 -6.33 5.89 -3.87
C PRO A 36 -7.39 7.00 -3.86
N GLY A 37 -8.38 6.86 -2.97
CA GLY A 37 -9.49 7.81 -2.83
C GLY A 37 -10.76 7.42 -3.57
N SER A 38 -10.70 6.38 -4.39
CA SER A 38 -11.86 5.74 -4.98
C SER A 38 -12.80 5.17 -3.91
N THR A 39 -14.05 5.01 -4.30
CA THR A 39 -15.13 4.44 -3.49
C THR A 39 -15.65 3.23 -4.24
N LEU A 40 -16.02 2.19 -3.49
CA LEU A 40 -16.76 1.04 -4.00
C LEU A 40 -18.09 0.98 -3.26
N ASP A 41 -19.20 1.13 -3.98
CA ASP A 41 -20.53 1.03 -3.39
C ASP A 41 -20.91 -0.44 -3.12
N SER A 42 -21.93 -0.65 -2.29
CA SER A 42 -22.40 -2.00 -1.95
C SER A 42 -22.92 -2.71 -3.20
N GLY A 43 -22.31 -3.85 -3.54
CA GLY A 43 -22.65 -4.64 -4.73
C GLY A 43 -21.98 -4.15 -6.02
N GLU A 44 -21.16 -3.09 -5.96
CA GLU A 44 -20.33 -2.69 -7.08
C GLU A 44 -19.18 -3.69 -7.26
N GLU A 45 -18.99 -4.15 -8.50
CA GLU A 45 -17.87 -5.01 -8.88
C GLU A 45 -16.88 -4.19 -9.70
N PHE A 46 -15.61 -4.31 -9.36
CA PHE A 46 -14.52 -3.72 -10.13
C PHE A 46 -13.56 -4.81 -10.59
N SER A 47 -13.27 -4.81 -11.90
CA SER A 47 -12.32 -5.73 -12.52
C SER A 47 -11.33 -4.95 -13.39
N MET A 48 -10.07 -5.36 -13.37
CA MET A 48 -9.03 -4.84 -14.25
C MET A 48 -8.21 -5.98 -14.81
N GLU A 49 -7.98 -5.94 -16.11
CA GLU A 49 -7.09 -6.85 -16.80
C GLU A 49 -5.75 -6.17 -17.10
N LYS A 50 -4.65 -6.88 -16.85
CA LYS A 50 -3.29 -6.44 -17.16
C LYS A 50 -2.56 -7.57 -17.88
N ILE A 51 -1.99 -7.25 -19.04
CA ILE A 51 -1.21 -8.19 -19.81
C ILE A 51 0.26 -8.03 -19.43
N VAL A 52 0.87 -9.11 -18.94
CA VAL A 52 2.31 -9.20 -18.65
C VAL A 52 2.94 -10.18 -19.63
N THR A 53 3.96 -9.74 -20.36
CA THR A 53 4.66 -10.61 -21.33
C THR A 53 5.85 -11.27 -20.67
N ILE A 54 5.85 -12.61 -20.62
CA ILE A 54 6.94 -13.40 -20.06
C ILE A 54 7.68 -14.12 -21.19
N PRO A 55 9.02 -13.97 -21.30
CA PRO A 55 9.80 -14.69 -22.31
C PRO A 55 9.70 -16.22 -22.13
N LYS A 56 9.54 -16.95 -23.23
CA LYS A 56 9.43 -18.43 -23.23
C LYS A 56 10.62 -19.14 -22.56
N GLY A 57 11.81 -18.54 -22.63
CA GLY A 57 13.04 -19.05 -22.04
C GLY A 57 13.35 -18.51 -20.66
N THR A 58 12.37 -17.94 -19.94
CA THR A 58 12.60 -17.42 -18.59
C THR A 58 13.04 -18.52 -17.62
N ARG A 59 13.82 -18.12 -16.60
CA ARG A 59 14.23 -18.99 -15.49
C ARG A 59 13.20 -19.02 -14.35
N TYR A 60 12.14 -18.22 -14.42
CA TYR A 60 11.08 -18.21 -13.41
C TYR A 60 10.32 -19.54 -13.42
N GLU A 61 10.14 -20.12 -12.24
CA GLU A 61 9.41 -21.38 -12.07
C GLU A 61 7.92 -21.14 -11.77
N THR A 62 7.66 -20.13 -10.95
CA THR A 62 6.34 -19.68 -10.51
C THR A 62 6.14 -18.22 -10.87
N LEU A 63 4.88 -17.87 -11.12
CA LEU A 63 4.39 -16.51 -11.21
C LEU A 63 3.45 -16.31 -10.03
N ASP A 64 3.78 -15.36 -9.16
CA ASP A 64 2.93 -14.93 -8.05
C ASP A 64 2.32 -13.58 -8.39
N ALA A 65 1.00 -13.47 -8.22
CA ALA A 65 0.23 -12.26 -8.43
C ALA A 65 -0.38 -11.84 -7.09
N VAL A 66 0.13 -10.75 -6.54
CA VAL A 66 -0.32 -10.20 -5.25
C VAL A 66 -1.10 -8.91 -5.49
N LEU A 67 -2.25 -8.82 -4.85
CA LEU A 67 -3.13 -7.66 -4.87
C LEU A 67 -3.42 -7.23 -3.43
N GLN A 68 -3.01 -6.01 -3.09
CA GLN A 68 -3.21 -5.43 -1.77
C GLN A 68 -4.04 -4.15 -1.88
N PHE A 69 -5.01 -4.00 -0.97
CA PHE A 69 -5.82 -2.79 -0.84
C PHE A 69 -5.95 -2.36 0.61
N ALA A 70 -5.84 -1.07 0.84
CA ALA A 70 -6.31 -0.43 2.06
C ALA A 70 -7.70 0.13 1.82
N ILE A 71 -8.66 -0.29 2.65
CA ILE A 71 -10.04 0.19 2.60
C ILE A 71 -10.36 1.03 3.83
N LEU A 72 -11.11 2.10 3.61
CA LEU A 72 -11.63 2.96 4.68
C LEU A 72 -13.16 2.85 4.70
N ARG A 73 -13.74 2.66 5.88
CA ARG A 73 -15.20 2.66 6.03
C ARG A 73 -15.79 4.03 5.77
N GLN A 74 -16.63 4.12 4.73
CA GLN A 74 -17.30 5.36 4.34
C GLN A 74 -18.23 5.94 5.40
N ASP A 75 -18.87 5.10 6.23
CA ASP A 75 -19.75 5.56 7.30
C ASP A 75 -18.97 6.29 8.42
N ARG A 76 -17.66 6.02 8.54
CA ARG A 76 -16.79 6.58 9.58
C ARG A 76 -15.94 7.74 9.10
N GLY A 77 -15.61 7.80 7.81
CA GLY A 77 -14.81 8.89 7.25
C GLY A 77 -14.93 9.02 5.74
N LYS A 78 -14.82 10.28 5.27
CA LYS A 78 -14.73 10.63 3.86
C LYS A 78 -13.44 11.39 3.58
N LEU A 79 -12.75 11.00 2.53
CA LEU A 79 -11.53 11.66 2.08
C LEU A 79 -11.88 13.01 1.42
N ASP A 80 -11.10 14.04 1.71
CA ASP A 80 -11.28 15.34 1.07
C ASP A 80 -10.67 15.39 -0.34
N ASP A 81 -11.13 16.35 -1.15
CA ASP A 81 -10.71 16.48 -2.56
C ASP A 81 -9.20 16.64 -2.74
N LYS A 82 -8.49 17.12 -1.71
CA LYS A 82 -7.03 17.28 -1.77
C LYS A 82 -6.31 15.94 -1.80
N PHE A 83 -6.92 14.89 -1.25
CA PHE A 83 -6.34 13.56 -1.24
C PHE A 83 -6.11 13.02 -2.65
N TYR A 84 -6.98 13.35 -3.61
CA TYR A 84 -6.90 12.87 -5.00
C TYR A 84 -5.73 13.47 -5.79
N SER A 85 -5.06 14.50 -5.26
CA SER A 85 -3.89 15.10 -5.89
C SER A 85 -2.60 14.42 -5.42
N SER A 86 -2.08 13.49 -6.23
CA SER A 86 -0.80 12.81 -5.98
C SER A 86 0.39 13.78 -5.97
N ARG A 87 1.42 13.46 -5.20
CA ARG A 87 2.71 14.17 -5.15
C ARG A 87 3.84 13.16 -5.32
N ARG A 88 4.83 13.49 -6.13
CA ARG A 88 5.95 12.57 -6.42
C ARG A 88 7.15 12.92 -5.55
N SER A 89 7.64 11.97 -4.76
CA SER A 89 8.74 12.24 -3.82
C SER A 89 10.04 12.65 -4.51
N TRP A 90 10.27 12.20 -5.75
CA TRP A 90 11.50 12.48 -6.49
C TRP A 90 11.48 13.81 -7.27
N VAL A 91 10.40 14.59 -7.17
CA VAL A 91 10.27 15.86 -7.91
C VAL A 91 10.52 17.05 -6.98
N GLN A 92 11.63 17.77 -7.19
CA GLN A 92 12.04 18.89 -6.33
C GLN A 92 10.99 20.00 -6.22
N SER A 93 10.24 20.27 -7.29
CA SER A 93 9.18 21.29 -7.28
C SER A 93 7.99 20.92 -6.40
N GLU A 94 7.89 19.67 -5.93
CA GLU A 94 6.89 19.26 -4.94
C GLU A 94 7.26 19.73 -3.51
N GLY A 95 8.43 20.35 -3.34
CA GLY A 95 8.82 21.04 -2.11
C GLY A 95 8.90 20.09 -0.94
N ARG A 96 7.93 20.15 -0.02
CA ARG A 96 7.96 19.32 1.21
C ARG A 96 7.70 17.83 0.99
N TYR A 97 7.13 17.47 -0.15
CA TYR A 97 7.00 16.06 -0.53
C TYR A 97 8.29 15.54 -1.15
N TYR A 98 9.20 16.44 -1.57
CA TYR A 98 10.46 16.03 -2.16
C TYR A 98 11.32 15.34 -1.11
N CYS A 99 11.89 14.22 -1.52
CA CYS A 99 12.91 13.49 -0.81
C CYS A 99 13.84 12.83 -1.84
N GLN A 100 15.14 12.80 -1.53
CA GLN A 100 16.12 12.22 -2.45
C GLN A 100 15.86 10.71 -2.59
N PRO A 101 15.76 10.18 -3.83
CA PRO A 101 15.48 8.76 -4.06
C PRO A 101 16.43 7.80 -3.35
N ASP A 102 17.71 8.17 -3.21
CA ASP A 102 18.72 7.34 -2.53
C ASP A 102 18.54 7.29 -1.01
N VAL A 103 17.74 8.20 -0.43
CA VAL A 103 17.49 8.29 1.01
C VAL A 103 16.20 7.60 1.41
N CYS A 104 15.15 7.73 0.59
CA CYS A 104 13.79 7.33 0.96
C CYS A 104 13.05 6.61 -0.15
N GLY A 105 13.69 6.27 -1.27
CA GLY A 105 13.01 5.66 -2.41
C GLY A 105 12.13 6.63 -3.21
N LYS A 106 11.41 6.06 -4.19
CA LYS A 106 10.50 6.78 -5.07
C LYS A 106 9.05 6.45 -4.72
N HIS A 107 8.36 7.39 -4.08
CA HIS A 107 6.98 7.22 -3.66
C HIS A 107 6.05 8.20 -4.35
N VAL A 108 4.88 7.70 -4.72
CA VAL A 108 3.70 8.52 -5.01
C VAL A 108 2.95 8.69 -3.71
N ILE A 109 2.81 9.94 -3.28
CA ILE A 109 2.27 10.33 -1.99
C ILE A 109 0.89 10.95 -2.20
N TYR A 110 -0.09 10.49 -1.44
CA TYR A 110 -1.41 11.11 -1.38
C TYR A 110 -1.64 11.57 0.05
N HIS A 111 -2.14 12.80 0.21
CA HIS A 111 -2.45 13.31 1.53
C HIS A 111 -3.59 14.31 1.51
N GLY A 112 -4.52 14.08 2.43
CA GLY A 112 -5.75 14.84 2.54
C GLY A 112 -6.35 14.70 3.91
N ARG A 113 -7.37 15.51 4.18
CA ARG A 113 -8.10 15.45 5.43
C ARG A 113 -9.10 14.29 5.35
N VAL A 114 -9.23 13.56 6.46
CA VAL A 114 -10.38 12.67 6.68
C VAL A 114 -11.47 13.49 7.38
N ARG A 115 -12.64 13.57 6.76
CA ARG A 115 -13.81 14.27 7.30
C ARG A 115 -14.76 13.26 7.91
N TYR A 116 -15.31 13.59 9.06
CA TYR A 116 -16.45 12.86 9.62
C TYR A 116 -17.71 13.17 8.81
N ASN A 117 -18.65 12.23 8.80
CA ASN A 117 -19.97 12.45 8.20
C ASN A 117 -20.85 13.41 9.02
N ASN A 118 -20.43 13.76 10.24
CA ASN A 118 -21.09 14.75 11.09
C ASN A 118 -20.32 16.08 11.12
N ASN A 119 -20.97 17.17 10.69
CA ASN A 119 -20.34 18.49 10.63
C ASN A 119 -19.98 19.05 12.02
N LEU A 120 -20.77 18.77 13.06
CA LEU A 120 -20.47 19.21 14.42
C LEU A 120 -19.11 18.66 14.87
N ILE A 121 -18.80 17.41 14.53
CA ILE A 121 -17.49 16.81 14.85
C ILE A 121 -16.37 17.47 14.05
N ASN A 122 -16.60 17.78 12.77
CA ASN A 122 -15.61 18.42 11.90
C ASN A 122 -15.18 19.82 12.36
N VAL A 123 -16.07 20.55 13.07
CA VAL A 123 -15.80 21.90 13.59
C VAL A 123 -15.32 21.91 15.05
N THR A 124 -15.64 20.88 15.84
CA THR A 124 -15.27 20.82 17.27
C THR A 124 -14.00 20.02 17.56
N ARG A 125 -13.66 19.03 16.73
CA ARG A 125 -12.48 18.17 16.95
C ARG A 125 -11.27 18.60 16.12
N LYS A 126 -10.07 18.28 16.63
CA LYS A 126 -8.82 18.43 15.89
C LYS A 126 -8.89 17.64 14.57
N PRO A 127 -8.56 18.25 13.41
CA PRO A 127 -8.55 17.55 12.13
C PRO A 127 -7.69 16.29 12.13
N ARG A 128 -8.09 15.30 11.34
CA ARG A 128 -7.30 14.12 11.01
C ARG A 128 -6.95 14.11 9.53
N TYR A 129 -5.80 13.55 9.23
CA TYR A 129 -5.26 13.47 7.89
C TYR A 129 -4.91 12.03 7.60
N VAL A 130 -5.13 11.63 6.36
CA VAL A 130 -4.61 10.39 5.82
C VAL A 130 -3.40 10.72 4.97
N ALA A 131 -2.36 9.90 5.06
CA ALA A 131 -1.26 9.86 4.12
C ALA A 131 -1.11 8.45 3.58
N THR A 132 -0.90 8.32 2.28
CA THR A 132 -0.58 7.04 1.66
C THR A 132 0.69 7.17 0.85
N PHE A 133 1.54 6.17 0.95
CA PHE A 133 2.80 6.06 0.23
C PHE A 133 2.72 4.82 -0.65
N TRP A 134 2.97 4.99 -1.94
CA TRP A 134 3.00 3.90 -2.89
C TRP A 134 4.30 3.92 -3.68
N SER A 135 4.98 2.78 -3.74
CA SER A 135 6.15 2.53 -4.56
C SER A 135 5.91 1.25 -5.37
N PRO A 136 6.45 1.14 -6.60
CA PRO A 136 6.42 -0.11 -7.33
C PRO A 136 7.26 -1.22 -6.69
N GLU A 137 8.19 -0.88 -5.79
CA GLU A 137 9.18 -1.80 -5.20
C GLU A 137 8.92 -2.12 -3.72
N GLU A 138 8.01 -1.40 -3.08
CA GLU A 138 7.73 -1.53 -1.64
C GLU A 138 6.23 -1.71 -1.40
N GLU A 139 5.90 -2.27 -0.24
CA GLU A 139 4.50 -2.39 0.18
C GLU A 139 3.87 -0.99 0.37
N PRO A 140 2.61 -0.81 -0.07
CA PRO A 140 1.90 0.44 0.15
C PRO A 140 1.71 0.67 1.65
N GLN A 141 1.89 1.91 2.09
CA GLN A 141 1.67 2.30 3.48
C GLN A 141 0.55 3.32 3.59
N VAL A 142 -0.25 3.21 4.65
CA VAL A 142 -1.38 4.11 4.93
C VAL A 142 -1.37 4.49 6.40
N PHE A 143 -1.38 5.79 6.67
CA PHE A 143 -1.41 6.34 8.02
C PHE A 143 -2.58 7.29 8.19
N ILE A 144 -3.27 7.21 9.32
CA ILE A 144 -4.25 8.21 9.73
C ILE A 144 -3.78 8.83 11.04
N SER A 145 -3.60 10.14 11.07
CA SER A 145 -3.14 10.82 12.28
C SER A 145 -3.64 12.25 12.37
N SER A 146 -3.42 12.87 13.53
CA SER A 146 -3.71 14.28 13.71
C SER A 146 -2.64 15.22 13.11
N PHE A 147 -1.62 14.64 12.47
CA PHE A 147 -0.49 15.37 11.91
C PHE A 147 -0.85 16.06 10.60
N ASN A 148 -0.55 17.36 10.51
CA ASN A 148 -0.64 18.13 9.26
C ASN A 148 0.74 18.64 8.89
N PHE A 149 1.44 17.95 7.99
CA PHE A 149 2.77 18.34 7.57
C PHE A 149 2.82 19.67 6.80
N LYS A 150 1.69 20.17 6.27
CA LYS A 150 1.65 21.49 5.60
C LYS A 150 1.90 22.64 6.58
N LYS A 151 1.77 22.43 7.90
CA LYS A 151 1.92 23.48 8.92
C LYS A 151 3.28 23.52 9.63
N ARG A 152 4.20 22.55 9.44
CA ARG A 152 5.53 22.56 10.08
C ARG A 152 6.68 22.96 9.14
N LYS A 153 7.68 23.66 9.67
CA LYS A 153 8.90 24.13 8.98
C LYS A 153 10.05 23.09 9.08
N THR A 154 9.78 21.80 8.92
CA THR A 154 10.82 20.79 9.15
C THR A 154 11.58 20.47 7.87
N SER A 155 12.90 20.31 8.00
CA SER A 155 13.81 19.81 6.96
C SER A 155 13.77 18.29 6.78
N GLU A 156 12.94 17.60 7.56
CA GLU A 156 12.80 16.14 7.55
C GLU A 156 11.91 15.68 6.38
N PRO A 157 12.27 14.56 5.72
CA PRO A 157 11.43 13.97 4.69
C PRO A 157 10.11 13.49 5.29
N ILE A 158 9.02 13.72 4.56
CA ILE A 158 7.66 13.37 4.99
C ILE A 158 7.53 11.91 5.45
N TYR A 159 8.22 10.99 4.78
CA TYR A 159 8.21 9.57 5.09
C TYR A 159 8.69 9.29 6.53
N GLY A 160 9.86 9.80 6.90
CA GLY A 160 10.41 9.65 8.26
C GLY A 160 9.54 10.31 9.35
N ILE A 161 8.72 11.30 9.01
CA ILE A 161 7.78 11.88 9.97
C ILE A 161 6.62 10.92 10.27
N TYR A 162 6.13 10.18 9.27
CA TYR A 162 5.05 9.22 9.46
C TYR A 162 5.53 7.93 10.15
N GLU A 163 6.74 7.47 9.85
CA GLU A 163 7.37 6.35 10.57
C GLU A 163 7.63 6.69 12.05
N ALA A 164 7.89 7.96 12.37
CA ALA A 164 8.13 8.41 13.75
C ALA A 164 6.83 8.71 14.54
N LEU A 165 5.65 8.46 13.97
CA LEU A 165 4.38 8.64 14.69
C LEU A 165 4.25 7.59 15.80
N ASP A 166 3.54 7.94 16.87
CA ASP A 166 3.16 6.99 17.93
C ASP A 166 2.27 5.91 17.34
N GLU A 167 2.78 4.67 17.29
CA GLU A 167 2.08 3.50 16.75
C GLU A 167 0.69 3.32 17.38
N ASN A 168 0.56 3.58 18.69
CA ASN A 168 -0.73 3.47 19.38
C ASN A 168 -1.72 4.56 18.95
N GLU A 169 -1.25 5.79 18.61
CA GLU A 169 -2.13 6.82 18.03
C GLU A 169 -2.59 6.37 16.64
N VAL A 170 -1.66 5.89 15.81
CA VAL A 170 -1.94 5.48 14.44
C VAL A 170 -2.94 4.34 14.40
N GLU A 171 -2.73 3.29 15.20
CA GLU A 171 -3.63 2.14 15.31
C GLU A 171 -5.03 2.56 15.79
N LYS A 172 -5.10 3.38 16.85
CA LYS A 172 -6.36 3.89 17.37
C LYS A 172 -7.14 4.73 16.35
N GLU A 173 -6.44 5.52 15.53
CA GLU A 173 -7.09 6.29 14.47
C GLU A 173 -7.46 5.41 13.28
N ALA A 174 -6.65 4.41 12.92
CA ALA A 174 -7.00 3.39 11.92
C ALA A 174 -8.32 2.69 12.30
N ASP A 175 -8.43 2.18 13.54
CA ASP A 175 -9.64 1.56 14.07
C ASP A 175 -10.85 2.50 14.05
N ARG A 176 -10.63 3.76 14.47
CA ARG A 176 -11.68 4.77 14.51
C ARG A 176 -12.32 4.98 13.14
N TYR A 177 -11.52 4.99 12.07
CA TYR A 177 -12.04 5.14 10.71
C TYR A 177 -12.31 3.82 10.00
N GLY A 178 -12.05 2.69 10.65
CA GLY A 178 -12.21 1.36 10.05
C GLY A 178 -11.30 1.19 8.84
N LEU A 179 -10.03 1.59 8.98
CA LEU A 179 -8.98 1.29 8.04
C LEU A 179 -8.64 -0.21 8.17
N SER A 180 -8.68 -0.95 7.07
CA SER A 180 -8.25 -2.34 7.05
C SER A 180 -7.55 -2.70 5.76
N TRP A 181 -6.71 -3.72 5.81
CA TRP A 181 -6.01 -4.27 4.66
C TRP A 181 -6.68 -5.53 4.17
N VAL A 182 -6.76 -5.66 2.84
CA VAL A 182 -7.15 -6.89 2.15
C VAL A 182 -6.00 -7.25 1.23
N SER A 183 -5.52 -8.49 1.35
CA SER A 183 -4.49 -9.04 0.46
C SER A 183 -5.04 -10.31 -0.18
N VAL A 184 -4.87 -10.42 -1.49
CA VAL A 184 -5.20 -11.60 -2.28
C VAL A 184 -3.96 -11.98 -3.06
N ASN A 185 -3.59 -13.26 -3.01
CA ASN A 185 -2.46 -13.79 -3.76
C ASN A 185 -2.90 -14.96 -4.64
N SER A 186 -2.23 -15.13 -5.77
CA SER A 186 -2.42 -16.26 -6.67
C SER A 186 -1.08 -16.68 -7.25
N GLU A 187 -0.71 -17.94 -7.02
CA GLU A 187 0.54 -18.52 -7.51
C GLU A 187 0.24 -19.57 -8.60
N VAL A 188 0.94 -19.48 -9.73
CA VAL A 188 0.81 -20.41 -10.85
C VAL A 188 2.17 -20.82 -11.41
N SER A 189 2.29 -22.06 -11.93
CA SER A 189 3.53 -22.51 -12.57
C SER A 189 3.71 -21.87 -13.95
N VAL A 190 4.86 -21.26 -14.21
CA VAL A 190 5.20 -20.67 -15.51
C VAL A 190 5.23 -21.73 -16.61
N LYS A 191 5.77 -22.92 -16.31
CA LYS A 191 5.74 -24.06 -17.25
C LYS A 191 4.31 -24.50 -17.59
N GLY A 192 3.39 -24.40 -16.63
CA GLY A 192 1.96 -24.67 -16.84
C GLY A 192 1.32 -23.67 -17.80
N LEU A 193 1.51 -22.37 -17.54
CA LEU A 193 1.02 -21.27 -18.39
C LEU A 193 1.55 -21.37 -19.83
N LEU A 194 2.86 -21.61 -20.00
CA LEU A 194 3.48 -21.70 -21.31
C LEU A 194 2.99 -22.90 -22.14
N LYS A 195 2.59 -24.01 -21.50
CA LYS A 195 1.98 -25.15 -22.20
C LYS A 195 0.57 -24.83 -22.69
N GLN A 196 -0.24 -24.14 -21.88
CA GLN A 196 -1.59 -23.74 -22.27
C GLN A 196 -1.60 -22.79 -23.48
N ALA A 197 -0.60 -21.90 -23.58
CA ALA A 197 -0.48 -20.94 -24.68
C ALA A 197 0.02 -21.54 -26.02
N GLN A 198 0.29 -22.85 -26.09
CA GLN A 198 0.75 -23.53 -27.31
C GLN A 198 -0.38 -24.27 -28.06
N HIS A 199 -1.59 -24.25 -27.51
CA HIS A 199 -2.81 -24.80 -28.11
C HIS A 199 -3.74 -23.67 -28.56
#